data_AF-W5YVW9-F1
#
_entry.id   AF-W5YVW9-F1
#
_cell.length_a   1.000
_cell.length_b   1.000
_cell.length_c   1.000
_cell.angle_alpha   90.00
_cell.angle_beta   90.00
_cell.angle_gamma   90.00
#
_symmetry.space_group_name_H-M   'P 1'
#
loop_
_entity.id
_entity.type
_entity.pdbx_description
1 polymer ?
#
loop_
_entity_poly.entity_id
_entity_poly.type
_entity_poly.pdbx_seq_one_letter_code
_entity_poly.pdbx_strand_id
1 'polypeptide(L)' 'MERLERASVQETCGPKLNEPRDPQYWLDQPGAPKPKLDNEKPQGKTVRYEELLKTWEQARES' A
#
# COMPACT_ATOMS: atom_id res chain seq x y z
N MET A 1 -20.59 -0.41 6.17
CA MET A 1 -21.66 0.28 5.41
C MET A 1 -22.87 -0.60 5.18
N GLU A 2 -22.70 -1.92 5.03
CA GLU A 2 -23.80 -2.89 4.81
C GLU A 2 -24.98 -2.79 5.80
N ARG A 3 -24.70 -2.54 7.09
CA ARG A 3 -25.73 -2.32 8.10
C ARG A 3 -26.64 -1.12 7.79
N LEU A 4 -26.09 -0.06 7.20
CA LEU A 4 -26.81 1.19 6.93
C LEU A 4 -27.71 1.07 5.70
N GLU A 5 -27.24 0.39 4.66
CA GLU A 5 -28.04 0.09 3.47
C GLU A 5 -29.26 -0.78 3.82
N ARG A 6 -29.06 -1.85 4.60
CA ARG A 6 -30.13 -2.77 5.02
C ARG A 6 -31.20 -2.10 5.88
N ALA A 7 -30.80 -1.11 6.68
CA ALA A 7 -31.69 -0.46 7.63
C ALA A 7 -32.47 0.72 7.04
N SER A 8 -32.17 1.15 5.81
CA SER A 8 -32.87 2.25 5.10
C SER A 8 -33.11 3.49 5.94
N VAL A 9 -32.16 3.82 6.82
CA VAL A 9 -32.29 4.89 7.83
C VAL A 9 -32.36 6.29 7.19
N GLN A 10 -31.81 6.44 5.98
CA GLN A 10 -31.82 7.69 5.22
C GLN A 10 -32.86 7.61 4.12
N GLU A 11 -33.93 8.42 4.22
CA GLU A 11 -35.03 8.44 3.25
C GLU A 11 -34.63 9.03 1.89
N THR A 12 -33.66 9.96 1.89
CA THR A 12 -33.17 10.59 0.66
C THR A 12 -31.71 10.19 0.40
N CYS A 13 -31.46 9.51 -0.72
CA CYS A 13 -30.13 9.14 -1.23
C CYS A 13 -29.24 8.36 -0.23
N GLY A 14 -29.80 7.32 0.39
CA GLY A 14 -29.03 6.42 1.25
C GLY A 14 -27.88 5.71 0.50
N PRO A 15 -26.79 5.36 1.20
CA PRO A 15 -25.64 4.71 0.59
C PRO A 15 -25.99 3.28 0.17
N LYS A 16 -25.79 2.98 -1.11
CA LYS A 16 -25.90 1.64 -1.68
C LYS A 16 -24.52 1.01 -1.84
N LEU A 17 -24.32 -0.22 -1.42
CA LEU A 17 -23.08 -0.94 -1.68
C LEU A 17 -22.97 -1.30 -3.16
N ASN A 18 -21.75 -1.23 -3.66
CA ASN A 18 -21.41 -1.79 -4.95
C ASN A 18 -21.22 -3.30 -4.84
N GLU A 19 -21.34 -4.00 -5.97
CA GLU A 19 -20.96 -5.41 -6.08
C GLU A 19 -19.51 -5.62 -5.61
N PRO A 20 -19.20 -6.75 -4.95
CA PRO A 20 -17.83 -7.11 -4.60
C PRO A 20 -16.94 -7.12 -5.83
N ARG A 21 -15.75 -6.53 -5.72
CA ARG A 21 -14.72 -6.53 -6.76
C ARG A 21 -13.40 -6.97 -6.15
N ASP A 22 -12.58 -7.57 -6.99
CA ASP A 22 -11.20 -7.89 -6.64
C ASP A 22 -10.43 -6.59 -6.31
N PRO A 23 -9.54 -6.58 -5.30
CA PRO A 23 -8.74 -5.40 -4.96
C PRO A 23 -7.93 -4.85 -6.15
N GLN A 24 -7.48 -5.71 -7.06
CA GLN A 24 -6.69 -5.32 -8.23
C GLN A 24 -7.43 -4.33 -9.13
N TYR A 25 -8.76 -4.47 -9.27
CA TYR A 25 -9.60 -3.54 -10.03
C TYR A 25 -9.45 -2.09 -9.55
N TRP A 26 -9.31 -1.89 -8.24
CA TRP A 26 -9.15 -0.57 -7.66
C TRP A 26 -7.71 -0.06 -7.77
N LEU A 27 -6.73 -0.96 -7.69
CA LEU A 27 -5.30 -0.64 -7.80
C LEU A 27 -4.88 -0.28 -9.23
N ASP A 28 -5.57 -0.81 -10.23
CA ASP A 28 -5.31 -0.54 -11.65
C ASP A 28 -5.91 0.80 -12.12
N GLN A 29 -6.72 1.47 -11.30
CA GLN A 29 -7.36 2.73 -11.66
C GLN A 29 -6.35 3.88 -11.79
N PRO A 30 -6.59 4.86 -12.68
CA PRO A 30 -5.72 6.02 -12.81
C PRO A 30 -5.69 6.82 -11.49
N GLY A 31 -4.48 7.08 -10.98
CA GLY A 31 -4.29 7.80 -9.71
C GLY A 31 -4.54 6.94 -8.46
N ALA A 32 -4.73 5.62 -8.61
CA ALA A 32 -4.88 4.71 -7.50
C ALA A 32 -3.65 4.68 -6.58
N PRO A 33 -3.84 4.37 -5.28
CA PRO A 33 -2.74 4.09 -4.38
C PRO A 33 -1.95 2.87 -4.86
N LYS A 34 -0.64 2.84 -4.56
CA LYS A 34 0.20 1.69 -4.89
C LYS A 34 -0.17 0.49 -4.02
N PRO A 35 -0.09 -0.75 -4.56
CA PRO A 35 -0.28 -1.95 -3.77
C PRO A 35 0.76 -2.02 -2.65
N LYS A 36 0.39 -2.74 -1.59
CA LYS A 36 1.29 -2.97 -0.47
C LYS A 36 2.50 -3.78 -0.95
N LEU A 37 3.70 -3.28 -0.73
CA LEU A 37 4.93 -4.04 -0.97
C LEU A 37 5.32 -4.80 0.29
N ASP A 38 5.94 -5.97 0.13
CA ASP A 38 6.45 -6.75 1.27
C ASP A 38 7.57 -6.02 2.02
N ASN A 39 8.26 -5.09 1.34
CA ASN A 39 9.44 -4.39 1.83
C ASN A 39 9.24 -2.86 2.00
N GLU A 40 8.06 -2.41 2.42
CA GLU A 40 7.81 -0.96 2.57
C GLU A 40 8.59 -0.30 3.73
N LYS A 41 8.75 -1.03 4.84
CA LYS A 41 9.32 -0.48 6.08
C LYS A 41 10.14 -1.53 6.82
N PRO A 42 11.23 -2.04 6.21
CA PRO A 42 12.15 -2.91 6.93
C PRO A 42 12.79 -2.14 8.09
N GLN A 43 13.08 -2.86 9.18
CA GLN A 43 13.84 -2.28 10.28
C GLN A 43 15.23 -1.85 9.79
N GLY A 44 15.63 -0.63 10.16
CA GLY A 44 16.97 -0.13 9.86
C GLY A 44 18.05 -1.01 10.51
N LYS A 45 19.17 -1.19 9.81
CA LYS A 45 20.35 -1.91 10.31
C LYS A 45 21.48 -0.92 10.56
N THR A 46 22.15 -1.03 11.71
CA THR A 46 23.35 -0.26 12.00
C THR A 46 24.56 -0.98 11.41
N VAL A 47 25.32 -0.28 10.57
CA VAL A 47 26.57 -0.77 9.96
C VAL A 47 27.75 0.01 10.53
N ARG A 48 28.89 -0.67 10.71
CA ARG A 48 30.12 0.01 11.12
C ARG A 48 30.63 0.90 9.99
N TYR A 49 31.24 2.03 10.33
CA TYR A 49 31.75 2.99 9.34
C TYR A 49 32.76 2.34 8.36
N GLU A 50 33.69 1.53 8.87
CA GLU A 50 34.68 0.83 8.04
C GLU A 50 34.05 -0.16 7.05
N GLU A 51 32.94 -0.80 7.42
CA GLU A 51 32.19 -1.72 6.56
C GLU A 51 31.50 -0.97 5.43
N LEU A 52 30.94 0.21 5.72
CA LEU A 52 30.31 1.09 4.75
C LEU A 52 31.33 1.57 3.69
N LEU A 53 32.54 1.94 4.10
CA LEU A 53 33.60 2.33 3.17
C LEU A 53 33.99 1.19 2.22
N LYS A 54 34.15 -0.04 2.74
CA LYS A 54 34.48 -1.21 1.92
C LYS A 54 33.43 -1.48 0.84
N THR A 55 32.14 -1.37 1.18
CA THR A 55 31.07 -1.55 0.18
C THR A 55 31.08 -0.48 -0.92
N TRP A 56 31.52 0.74 -0.60
CA TRP A 56 31.64 1.82 -1.58
C TRP A 56 32.83 1.64 -2.53
N GLU A 57 33.97 1.17 -2.01
CA GLU A 57 35.12 0.84 -2.83
C GLU A 57 34.80 -0.31 -3.80
N GLN A 58 34.16 -1.38 -3.30
CA GLN A 58 33.72 -2.51 -4.13
C GLN A 58 32.74 -2.09 -5.23
N ALA A 59 31.76 -1.24 -4.91
CA ALA A 59 30.79 -0.75 -5.89
C ALA A 59 31.42 0.15 -6.97
N ARG A 60 32.53 0.84 -6.66
CA ARG A 60 33.28 1.65 -7.64
C ARG A 60 34.13 0.81 -8.60
N GLU A 61 34.56 -0.36 -8.16
CA GLU A 61 35.36 -1.29 -8.95
C GLU A 61 34.52 -2.26 -9.79
N SER A 62 33.19 -2.24 -9.59
CA SER A 62 32.18 -3.02 -10.32
C SER A 62 31.73 -2.29 -11.59
#